data_AF-A0A2G9ZP36-F1
#
_entry.id   AF-A0A2G9ZP36-F1
#
_cell.length_a   1.000
_cell.length_b   1.000
_cell.length_c   1.000
_cell.angle_alpha   90.00
_cell.angle_beta   90.00
_cell.angle_gamma   90.00
#
_symmetry.space_group_name_H-M   'P 1'
#
loop_
_entity.id
_entity.type
_entity.pdbx_description
1 polymer ?
#
loop_
_entity_poly.entity_id
_entity_poly.type
_entity_poly.pdbx_seq_one_letter_code
_entity_poly.pdbx_strand_id
1 'polypeptide(L)' 'MPHLNMDIVLQKYIADSGYCSRRQAEELIRVKEVKVNGKIAELGQRVTDRDIVL' A
#
# COMPACT_ATOMS: atom_id res chain seq x y z
N MET A 1 11.32 -25.34 0.83
CA MET A 1 11.23 -24.16 1.71
C MET A 1 10.24 -23.21 1.05
N PRO A 2 9.01 -23.01 1.55
CA PRO A 2 8.09 -22.09 0.91
C PRO A 2 8.60 -20.67 1.17
N HIS A 3 8.79 -19.92 0.09
CA HIS A 3 9.09 -18.50 0.18
C HIS A 3 7.91 -17.81 0.86
N LEU A 4 8.14 -17.27 2.06
CA LEU A 4 7.18 -16.44 2.74
C LEU A 4 7.07 -15.16 1.90
N ASN A 5 6.08 -15.10 1.01
CA ASN A 5 5.73 -13.85 0.34
C ASN A 5 5.41 -12.85 1.45
N MET A 6 6.29 -11.86 1.61
CA MET A 6 6.16 -10.84 2.63
C MET A 6 5.27 -9.73 2.07
N ASP A 7 3.99 -10.05 1.89
CA ASP A 7 2.97 -9.07 1.52
C ASP A 7 2.66 -8.18 2.73
N ILE A 8 2.97 -6.90 2.61
CA ILE A 8 2.72 -5.89 3.64
C ILE A 8 1.41 -5.16 3.31
N VAL A 9 0.64 -4.81 4.34
CA VAL A 9 -0.57 -3.99 4.14
C VAL A 9 -0.16 -2.63 3.58
N LEU A 10 -0.81 -2.19 2.50
CA LEU A 10 -0.55 -0.93 1.83
C LEU A 10 -0.53 0.26 2.78
N GLN A 11 -1.47 0.32 3.72
CA GLN A 11 -1.54 1.35 4.77
C GLN A 11 -0.23 1.44 5.57
N LYS A 12 0.31 0.26 5.91
CA LYS A 12 1.56 0.13 6.67
C LYS A 12 2.73 0.48 5.77
N TYR A 13 2.73 0.03 4.51
CA TYR A 13 3.75 0.38 3.52
C TYR A 13 3.87 1.89 3.28
N ILE A 14 2.75 2.59 3.06
CA ILE A 14 2.72 4.05 2.84
C ILE A 14 3.18 4.80 4.09
N ALA A 15 2.75 4.35 5.28
CA ALA A 15 3.16 4.94 6.54
C ALA A 15 4.65 4.69 6.86
N ASP A 16 5.17 3.52 6.51
CA ASP A 16 6.58 3.13 6.72
C ASP A 16 7.51 3.80 5.70
N SER A 17 7.04 3.98 4.46
CA SER A 17 7.71 4.74 3.41
C SER A 17 7.85 6.23 3.74
N GLY A 18 7.24 6.71 4.83
CA GLY A 18 7.29 8.12 5.24
C GLY A 18 6.51 9.06 4.32
N TYR A 19 5.70 8.53 3.40
CA TYR A 19 4.97 9.34 2.43
C TYR A 19 3.89 10.17 3.13
N CYS A 20 3.15 9.57 4.07
CA CYS A 20 2.07 10.22 4.81
C CYS A 20 1.88 9.63 6.22
N SER A 21 1.17 10.35 7.09
CA SER A 21 0.68 9.80 8.37
C SER A 21 -0.33 8.66 8.12
N ARG A 22 -0.44 7.67 9.04
CA ARG A 22 -1.38 6.53 8.88
C ARG A 22 -2.81 6.95 8.51
N ARG A 23 -3.31 8.02 9.13
CA ARG A 23 -4.64 8.61 8.86
C ARG A 23 -4.77 9.11 7.43
N GLN A 24 -3.77 9.84 6.94
CA GLN A 24 -3.75 10.33 5.56
C GLN A 24 -3.60 9.16 4.57
N ALA A 25 -2.80 8.13 4.90
CA ALA A 25 -2.70 6.93 4.07
C ALA A 25 -4.06 6.25 3.89
N GLU A 26 -4.84 6.09 4.97
CA GLU A 26 -6.20 5.55 4.89
C GLU A 26 -7.10 6.43 4.02
N GLU A 27 -7.02 7.76 4.16
CA GLU A 27 -7.84 8.70 3.40
C GLU A 27 -7.49 8.70 1.91
N LEU A 28 -6.20 8.74 1.56
CA LEU A 28 -5.69 8.65 0.18
C LEU A 28 -6.11 7.35 -0.51
N ILE A 29 -6.08 6.22 0.22
CA ILE A 29 -6.58 4.95 -0.30
C ILE A 29 -8.11 5.01 -0.48
N ARG A 30 -8.83 5.63 0.46
CA ARG A 30 -10.29 5.77 0.41
C ARG A 30 -10.77 6.66 -0.74
N VAL A 31 -10.06 7.75 -1.02
CA VAL A 31 -10.33 8.64 -2.15
C VAL A 31 -9.77 8.10 -3.48
N LYS A 32 -9.18 6.89 -3.47
CA LYS A 32 -8.60 6.24 -4.65
C LYS A 32 -7.46 7.03 -5.31
N GLU A 33 -6.78 7.85 -4.52
CA GLU A 33 -5.58 8.59 -4.95
C GLU A 33 -4.37 7.68 -5.09
N VAL A 34 -4.33 6.57 -4.33
CA VAL A 34 -3.24 5.60 -4.39
C VAL A 34 -3.48 4.60 -5.52
N LYS A 35 -2.45 4.36 -6.33
CA LYS A 35 -2.45 3.32 -7.35
C LYS A 35 -1.33 2.32 -7.10
N VAL A 36 -1.68 1.06 -7.13
CA VAL A 36 -0.74 -0.05 -7.05
C VAL A 36 -0.68 -0.73 -8.41
N ASN A 37 0.49 -0.74 -9.04
CA ASN A 37 0.70 -1.41 -10.33
C ASN A 37 -0.28 -0.91 -11.42
N GLY A 38 -0.61 0.39 -11.40
CA GLY A 38 -1.57 1.01 -12.32
C GLY A 38 -3.05 0.73 -12.01
N LYS A 39 -3.36 -0.03 -10.95
CA LYS A 39 -4.74 -0.25 -10.47
C LYS A 39 -5.00 0.60 -9.23
N ILE A 40 -6.24 1.05 -9.07
CA ILE A 40 -6.65 1.78 -7.86
C ILE A 40 -6.45 0.86 -6.65
N ALA A 41 -5.75 1.38 -5.66
CA ALA A 41 -5.47 0.65 -4.44
C ALA A 41 -6.69 0.67 -3.51
N GLU A 42 -6.95 -0.45 -2.85
CA GLU A 42 -8.08 -0.58 -1.92
C GLU A 42 -7.63 -0.59 -0.46
N LEU A 43 -8.53 -0.16 0.44
CA LEU A 43 -8.21 -0.07 1.87
C LEU A 43 -8.09 -1.47 2.45
N GLY A 44 -6.91 -1.79 2.98
CA GLY A 44 -6.57 -3.15 3.42
C GLY A 44 -5.97 -4.04 2.32
N GLN A 45 -5.73 -3.50 1.12
CA GLN A 45 -4.95 -4.18 0.09
C GLN A 45 -3.54 -4.45 0.60
N ARG A 46 -3.01 -5.63 0.26
CA ARG A 46 -1.61 -5.98 0.52
C ARG A 46 -0.80 -5.75 -0.74
N VAL A 47 0.39 -5.18 -0.56
CA VAL A 47 1.36 -4.92 -1.61
C VAL A 47 2.66 -5.61 -1.28
N THR A 48 3.40 -5.94 -2.32
CA THR A 48 4.76 -6.47 -2.17
C THR A 48 5.78 -5.38 -2.46
N ASP A 49 7.03 -5.59 -2.06
CA ASP A 49 8.16 -4.71 -2.40
C ASP A 49 8.38 -4.57 -3.92
N ARG A 50 7.80 -5.50 -4.71
CA ARG A 50 7.82 -5.46 -6.18
C ARG A 50 6.68 -4.65 -6.78
N ASP A 51 5.68 -4.29 -5.99
CA ASP A 51 4.56 -3.49 -6.46
C ASP A 51 4.91 -2.01 -6.45
N ILE A 52 4.55 -1.32 -7.53
CA ILE A 52 4.77 0.12 -7.67
C ILE A 52 3.57 0.83 -7.07
N VAL A 53 3.80 1.59 -6.00
CA VAL A 53 2.80 2.47 -5.38
C VAL A 53 3.03 3.90 -5.89
N LEU A 54 1.99 4.50 -6.47
CA LEU A 54 1.94 5.86 -7.04
C LEU A 54 0.83 6.67 -6.38
#